data_AF-M2YND7-F1
#
_entry.id   AF-M2YND7-F1
#
_cell.length_a   1.000
_cell.length_b   1.000
_cell.length_c   1.000
_cell.angle_alpha   90.00
_cell.angle_beta   90.00
_cell.angle_gamma   90.00
#
_symmetry.space_group_name_H-M   'P 1'
#
loop_
_entity.id
_entity.type
_entity.pdbx_description
1 polymer ?
#
loop_
_entity_poly.entity_id
_entity_poly.type
_entity_poly.pdbx_seq_one_letter_code
_entity_poly.pdbx_strand_id
1 'polypeptide(L)'
;MIWDPATVTVGEQIVSEGLADAFARQLYGDELGYARVGVPHLHDDAVFAKVVSGLEITGMQNFTAWVHGDETAARYGGTPVGLPTGAVYAVGNRLVDAYLAATGRTAAEALLVDRRDVIDTALT
;
A
#
# COMPACT_ATOMS: atom_id res chain seq x y z
N MET A 1 -15.26 -10.88 7.01
CA MET A 1 -15.33 -9.50 7.52
C MET A 1 -16.15 -8.67 6.54
N ILE A 2 -16.96 -7.73 7.01
CA ILE A 2 -17.63 -6.76 6.12
C ILE A 2 -16.74 -5.51 6.12
N TRP A 3 -16.34 -5.03 4.94
CA TRP A 3 -15.58 -3.78 4.81
C TRP A 3 -16.40 -2.59 5.31
N ASP A 4 -15.79 -1.70 6.07
CA ASP A 4 -16.44 -0.56 6.69
C ASP A 4 -15.56 0.71 6.54
N PRO A 5 -16.04 1.77 5.87
CA PRO A 5 -15.27 2.98 5.67
C PRO A 5 -14.91 3.70 6.98
N ALA A 6 -15.66 3.49 8.06
CA ALA A 6 -15.39 4.12 9.36
C ALA A 6 -14.21 3.46 10.10
N THR A 7 -13.93 2.18 9.82
CA THR A 7 -12.96 1.37 10.57
C THR A 7 -11.85 0.76 9.71
N VAL A 8 -11.94 0.85 8.38
CA VAL A 8 -10.89 0.41 7.46
C VAL A 8 -9.53 1.00 7.84
N THR A 9 -8.48 0.19 7.83
CA THR A 9 -7.13 0.65 8.16
C THR A 9 -6.37 1.12 6.93
N VAL A 10 -5.41 2.03 7.12
CA VAL A 10 -4.45 2.42 6.08
C VAL A 10 -3.68 1.18 5.57
N GLY A 11 -3.30 0.26 6.47
CA GLY A 11 -2.65 -0.99 6.10
C GLY A 11 -3.49 -1.89 5.19
N GLU A 12 -4.81 -1.93 5.38
CA GLU A 12 -5.72 -2.69 4.50
C GLU A 12 -5.72 -2.14 3.06
N GLN A 13 -5.77 -0.81 2.92
CA GLN A 13 -5.68 -0.17 1.61
C GLN A 13 -4.32 -0.42 0.96
N ILE A 14 -3.22 -0.26 1.71
CA ILE A 14 -1.87 -0.46 1.18
C ILE A 14 -1.65 -1.87 0.66
N VAL A 15 -2.07 -2.88 1.42
CA VAL A 15 -1.97 -4.29 0.98
C VAL A 15 -2.82 -4.52 -0.27
N SER A 16 -4.02 -3.93 -0.34
CA SER A 16 -4.90 -4.05 -1.50
C SER A 16 -4.27 -3.44 -2.76
N GLU A 17 -3.72 -2.22 -2.68
CA GLU A 17 -3.02 -1.57 -3.80
C GLU A 17 -1.76 -2.37 -4.21
N GLY A 18 -1.01 -2.88 -3.25
CA GLY A 18 0.15 -3.73 -3.51
C GLY A 18 -0.21 -5.03 -4.23
N LEU A 19 -1.30 -5.69 -3.83
CA LEU A 19 -1.79 -6.91 -4.49
C LEU A 19 -2.32 -6.62 -5.89
N ALA A 20 -2.96 -5.46 -6.10
CA ALA A 20 -3.42 -5.01 -7.40
C ALA A 20 -2.24 -4.79 -8.37
N ASP A 21 -1.20 -4.07 -7.93
CA ASP A 21 0.01 -3.86 -8.73
C ASP A 21 0.76 -5.19 -8.97
N ALA A 22 0.91 -6.03 -7.95
CA ALA A 22 1.54 -7.35 -8.10
C ALA A 22 0.81 -8.22 -9.12
N PHE A 23 -0.53 -8.22 -9.10
CA PHE A 23 -1.33 -8.91 -10.08
C PHE A 23 -1.12 -8.34 -11.49
N ALA A 24 -1.11 -7.02 -11.65
CA ALA A 24 -0.83 -6.37 -12.93
C ALA A 24 0.58 -6.69 -13.45
N ARG A 25 1.60 -6.69 -12.58
CA ARG A 25 2.98 -7.09 -12.92
C ARG A 25 3.09 -8.55 -13.35
N GLN A 26 2.36 -9.45 -12.70
CA GLN A 26 2.31 -10.87 -13.09
C GLN A 26 1.73 -11.07 -14.49
N LEU A 27 0.83 -10.19 -14.95
CA LEU A 27 0.21 -10.27 -16.28
C LEU A 27 0.98 -9.52 -17.37
N TYR A 28 1.54 -8.35 -17.04
CA TYR A 28 2.04 -7.39 -18.02
C TYR A 28 3.51 -7.01 -17.82
N GLY A 29 4.18 -7.60 -16.83
CA GLY A 29 5.56 -7.29 -16.47
C GLY A 29 5.72 -5.95 -15.76
N ASP A 30 6.91 -5.75 -15.19
CA ASP A 30 7.23 -4.57 -14.37
C ASP A 30 7.14 -3.24 -15.13
N GLU A 31 7.37 -3.24 -16.44
CA GLU A 31 7.30 -2.00 -17.24
C GLU A 31 5.90 -1.38 -17.25
N LEU A 32 4.85 -2.22 -17.21
CA LEU A 32 3.45 -1.80 -17.35
C LEU A 32 2.62 -2.05 -16.10
N GLY A 33 3.04 -2.97 -15.21
CA GLY A 33 2.24 -3.43 -14.08
C GLY A 33 2.30 -2.52 -12.84
N TYR A 34 3.31 -1.68 -12.69
CA TYR A 34 3.35 -0.72 -11.58
C TYR A 34 2.38 0.45 -11.82
N ALA A 35 1.68 0.86 -10.76
CA ALA A 35 1.08 2.18 -10.72
C ALA A 35 2.19 3.24 -10.90
N ARG A 36 2.15 3.95 -12.04
CA ARG A 36 3.21 4.91 -12.44
C ARG A 36 3.52 5.97 -11.38
N VAL A 37 2.52 6.34 -10.57
CA VAL A 37 2.65 7.31 -9.49
C VAL A 37 3.53 6.80 -8.33
N GLY A 38 3.61 5.49 -8.12
CA GLY A 38 4.45 4.87 -7.08
C GLY A 38 5.90 4.62 -7.51
N VAL A 39 6.18 4.53 -8.81
CA VAL A 39 7.52 4.18 -9.34
C VAL A 39 8.65 5.03 -8.76
N PRO A 40 8.53 6.36 -8.61
CA PRO A 40 9.59 7.19 -8.03
C PRO A 40 9.98 6.83 -6.59
N HIS A 41 9.12 6.12 -5.85
CA HIS A 41 9.28 5.84 -4.42
C HIS A 41 9.55 4.35 -4.11
N LEU A 42 9.67 3.47 -5.12
CA LEU A 42 9.82 2.02 -4.94
C LEU A 42 11.02 1.62 -4.05
N HIS A 43 12.05 2.45 -3.99
CA HIS A 43 13.27 2.20 -3.21
C HIS A 43 13.54 3.28 -2.15
N ASP A 44 12.53 4.07 -1.79
CA ASP A 44 12.66 5.11 -0.77
C ASP A 44 12.35 4.55 0.62
N ASP A 45 13.40 4.34 1.42
CA ASP A 45 13.28 3.79 2.77
C ASP A 45 12.67 4.77 3.78
N ALA A 46 12.81 6.08 3.55
CA ALA A 46 12.17 7.08 4.42
C ALA A 46 10.65 7.07 4.19
N VAL A 47 10.22 6.98 2.93
CA VAL A 47 8.81 6.79 2.58
C VAL A 47 8.28 5.48 3.13
N PHE A 48 9.04 4.38 3.00
CA PHE A 48 8.66 3.10 3.57
C PHE A 48 8.44 3.16 5.08
N ALA A 49 9.43 3.67 5.83
CA ALA A 49 9.33 3.82 7.28
C ALA A 49 8.13 4.68 7.68
N LYS A 50 7.89 5.77 6.93
CA LYS A 50 6.76 6.67 7.21
C LYS A 50 5.42 5.98 6.99
N VAL A 51 5.23 5.27 5.87
CA VAL A 51 3.99 4.53 5.60
C VAL A 51 3.77 3.44 6.66
N VAL A 52 4.82 2.67 7.01
CA VAL A 52 4.75 1.61 8.02
C VAL A 52 4.31 2.15 9.39
N SER A 53 4.73 3.36 9.76
CA SER A 53 4.30 4.01 11.01
C SER A 53 2.79 4.28 11.10
N GLY A 54 2.08 4.27 9.96
CA GLY A 54 0.66 4.62 9.86
C GLY A 54 -0.28 3.44 9.61
N LEU A 55 0.20 2.20 9.55
CA LEU A 55 -0.60 1.05 9.10
C LEU A 55 -1.90 0.84 9.90
N GLU A 56 -1.87 1.11 11.21
CA GLU A 56 -3.02 0.90 12.10
C GLU A 56 -3.94 2.12 12.21
N ILE A 57 -3.71 3.19 11.43
CA ILE A 57 -4.62 4.33 11.38
C ILE A 57 -5.92 3.91 10.70
N THR A 58 -7.05 4.16 11.36
CA THR A 58 -8.38 3.73 10.93
C THR A 58 -9.20 4.87 10.34
N GLY A 59 -10.13 4.52 9.45
CA GLY A 59 -11.15 5.39 8.88
C GLY A 59 -10.71 6.02 7.57
N MET A 60 -11.57 5.91 6.55
CA MET A 60 -11.33 6.33 5.18
C MET A 60 -11.05 7.85 5.06
N GLN A 61 -11.51 8.66 6.02
CA GLN A 61 -11.18 10.09 6.08
C GLN A 61 -9.65 10.35 6.16
N ASN A 62 -8.88 9.39 6.67
CA ASN A 62 -7.42 9.48 6.74
C ASN A 62 -6.73 9.15 5.41
N PHE A 63 -7.44 8.53 4.45
CA PHE A 63 -6.84 8.11 3.17
C PHE A 63 -6.38 9.30 2.33
N THR A 64 -7.02 10.46 2.44
CA THR A 64 -6.61 11.67 1.71
C THR A 64 -5.15 12.03 1.98
N ALA A 65 -4.68 11.89 3.22
CA ALA A 65 -3.29 12.16 3.58
C ALA A 65 -2.41 10.90 3.52
N TRP A 66 -2.90 9.78 4.06
CA TRP A 66 -2.09 8.57 4.20
C TRP A 66 -1.98 7.71 2.95
N VAL A 67 -2.94 7.80 2.03
CA VAL A 67 -2.97 7.00 0.80
C VAL A 67 -2.67 7.86 -0.42
N HIS A 68 -3.36 8.99 -0.56
CA HIS A 68 -3.23 9.88 -1.73
C HIS A 68 -2.06 10.88 -1.62
N GLY A 69 -1.45 11.02 -0.45
CA GLY A 69 -0.30 11.90 -0.21
C GLY A 69 -0.65 13.36 0.10
N ASP A 70 0.38 14.10 0.49
CA ASP A 70 0.29 15.45 1.06
C ASP A 70 -0.26 16.49 0.07
N GLU A 71 0.03 16.35 -1.23
CA GLU A 71 -0.51 17.26 -2.25
C GLU A 71 -2.04 17.16 -2.32
N THR A 72 -2.57 15.94 -2.24
CA THR A 72 -4.01 15.68 -2.20
C THR A 72 -4.61 16.19 -0.90
N ALA A 73 -3.97 15.92 0.24
CA ALA A 73 -4.40 16.44 1.54
C ALA A 73 -4.52 17.97 1.52
N ALA A 74 -3.46 18.67 1.09
CA ALA A 74 -3.43 20.12 1.02
C ALA A 74 -4.53 20.67 0.11
N ARG A 75 -4.74 20.05 -1.06
CA ARG A 75 -5.77 20.45 -2.03
C ARG A 75 -7.19 20.39 -1.47
N TYR A 76 -7.47 19.40 -0.63
CA TYR A 76 -8.81 19.17 -0.06
C TYR A 76 -8.95 19.64 1.40
N GLY A 77 -8.03 20.48 1.89
CA GLY A 77 -8.09 21.04 3.24
C GLY A 77 -7.76 20.06 4.37
N GLY A 78 -7.19 18.91 4.04
CA GLY A 78 -6.63 17.95 5.00
C GLY A 78 -5.27 18.39 5.52
N THR A 79 -4.81 17.73 6.59
CA THR A 79 -3.48 17.96 7.16
C THR A 79 -2.45 17.04 6.50
N PRO A 80 -1.40 17.58 5.86
CA PRO A 80 -0.27 16.79 5.37
C PRO A 80 0.38 15.96 6.48
N VAL A 81 0.84 14.76 6.16
CA VAL A 81 1.45 13.84 7.11
C VAL A 81 2.93 13.56 6.81
N GLY A 82 3.47 14.11 5.73
CA GLY A 82 4.84 13.89 5.28
C GLY A 82 4.96 12.77 4.26
N LEU A 83 3.89 12.47 3.50
CA LEU A 83 3.89 11.43 2.48
C LEU A 83 3.79 12.03 1.08
N PRO A 84 4.68 11.66 0.14
CA PRO A 84 4.55 12.07 -1.24
C PRO A 84 3.36 11.36 -1.91
N THR A 85 2.85 11.96 -2.96
CA THR A 85 1.88 11.33 -3.87
C THR A 85 2.46 10.01 -4.38
N GLY A 86 1.70 8.91 -4.26
CA GLY A 86 2.13 7.59 -4.73
C GLY A 86 2.87 6.71 -3.72
N ALA A 87 3.17 7.22 -2.50
CA ALA A 87 3.88 6.49 -1.46
C ALA A 87 3.29 5.10 -1.15
N VAL A 88 1.96 5.00 -1.09
CA VAL A 88 1.27 3.75 -0.77
C VAL A 88 1.44 2.68 -1.84
N TYR A 89 1.45 3.04 -3.12
CA TYR A 89 1.70 2.08 -4.19
C TYR A 89 3.11 1.50 -4.08
N ALA A 90 4.10 2.35 -3.84
CA ALA A 90 5.48 1.91 -3.67
C ALA A 90 5.66 0.97 -2.49
N VAL A 91 5.12 1.34 -1.32
CA VAL A 91 5.24 0.56 -0.09
C VAL A 91 4.40 -0.70 -0.13
N GLY A 92 3.20 -0.64 -0.72
CA GLY A 92 2.33 -1.79 -0.95
C GLY A 92 3.02 -2.85 -1.80
N ASN A 93 3.70 -2.46 -2.89
CA ASN A 93 4.50 -3.39 -3.69
C ASN A 93 5.59 -4.05 -2.84
N ARG A 94 6.36 -3.29 -2.04
CA ARG A 94 7.42 -3.86 -1.18
C ARG A 94 6.86 -4.88 -0.17
N LEU A 95 5.75 -4.55 0.50
CA LEU A 95 5.13 -5.45 1.49
C LEU A 95 4.62 -6.74 0.82
N VAL A 96 3.91 -6.59 -0.30
CA VAL A 96 3.33 -7.72 -1.02
C VAL A 96 4.42 -8.58 -1.67
N ASP A 97 5.44 -7.98 -2.27
CA ASP A 97 6.55 -8.73 -2.87
C ASP A 97 7.28 -9.57 -1.83
N ALA A 98 7.52 -9.03 -0.63
CA ALA A 98 8.11 -9.79 0.47
C ALA A 98 7.23 -10.98 0.88
N TYR A 99 5.92 -10.77 1.02
CA TYR A 99 4.98 -11.84 1.33
C TYR A 99 4.91 -12.93 0.25
N LEU A 100 4.79 -12.54 -1.03
CA LEU A 100 4.71 -13.48 -2.15
C LEU A 100 6.02 -14.27 -2.28
N ALA A 101 7.18 -13.62 -2.10
CA ALA A 101 8.49 -14.28 -2.10
C ALA A 101 8.62 -15.28 -0.94
N ALA A 102 8.18 -14.91 0.27
CA ALA A 102 8.25 -15.78 1.44
C ALA A 102 7.32 -16.99 1.36
N THR A 103 6.16 -16.85 0.71
CA THR A 103 5.12 -17.88 0.67
C THR A 103 5.07 -18.67 -0.63
N GLY A 104 5.70 -18.18 -1.69
CA GLY A 104 5.61 -18.77 -3.04
C GLY A 104 4.24 -18.62 -3.70
N ARG A 105 3.32 -17.83 -3.11
CA ARG A 105 1.98 -17.58 -3.65
C ARG A 105 2.02 -16.56 -4.79
N THR A 106 1.03 -16.64 -5.67
CA THR A 106 0.70 -15.59 -6.64
C THR A 106 -0.17 -14.51 -5.99
N ALA A 107 -0.31 -13.35 -6.64
CA ALA A 107 -1.17 -12.28 -6.14
C ALA A 107 -2.65 -12.72 -6.12
N ALA A 108 -3.07 -13.54 -7.09
CA ALA A 108 -4.42 -14.10 -7.16
C ALA A 108 -4.71 -15.06 -6.00
N GLU A 109 -3.75 -15.89 -5.59
CA GLU A 109 -3.88 -16.78 -4.43
C GLU A 109 -3.88 -16.02 -3.11
N ALA A 110 -3.24 -14.85 -3.06
CA ALA A 110 -3.17 -14.00 -1.88
C ALA A 110 -4.38 -13.07 -1.70
N LEU A 111 -5.31 -13.02 -2.66
CA LEU A 111 -6.42 -12.05 -2.69
C LEU A 111 -7.29 -12.02 -1.41
N LEU A 112 -7.47 -13.17 -0.76
CA LEU A 112 -8.31 -13.32 0.45
C LEU A 112 -7.50 -13.54 1.73
N VAL A 113 -6.18 -13.37 1.67
CA VAL A 113 -5.31 -13.47 2.84
C VAL A 113 -5.57 -12.30 3.78
N ASP A 114 -5.45 -12.54 5.09
CA ASP A 114 -5.55 -11.46 6.07
C ASP A 114 -4.41 -10.46 5.85
N ARG A 115 -4.72 -9.16 5.80
CA ARG A 115 -3.70 -8.11 5.62
C ARG A 115 -2.55 -8.24 6.63
N ARG A 116 -2.83 -8.72 7.85
CA ARG A 116 -1.84 -8.88 8.92
C ARG A 116 -0.81 -9.92 8.54
N ASP A 117 -1.22 -11.03 7.92
CA ASP A 117 -0.29 -12.05 7.46
C ASP A 117 0.68 -11.46 6.42
N VAL A 118 0.20 -10.59 5.53
CA VAL A 118 1.03 -9.89 4.53
C VAL A 118 2.01 -8.93 5.23
N ILE A 119 1.51 -8.08 6.12
CA ILE A 119 2.30 -7.06 6.82
C ILE A 119 3.36 -7.71 7.73
N ASP A 120 2.96 -8.67 8.56
CA ASP A 120 3.84 -9.29 9.55
C ASP A 120 4.96 -10.10 8.86
N THR A 121 4.63 -10.82 7.79
CA THR A 121 5.63 -11.55 6.99
C THR A 121 6.66 -10.60 6.36
N ALA A 122 6.21 -9.43 5.88
CA ALA A 122 7.06 -8.48 5.20
C ALA A 122 7.94 -7.64 6.13
N LEU A 123 7.58 -7.52 7.41
CA LEU A 123 8.28 -6.72 8.41
C LEU A 123 9.11 -7.57 9.40
N THR A 124 9.23 -8.87 9.16
CA THR A 124 10.10 -9.80 9.92
C THR A 124 11.55 -9.65 9.48
#